data_AF-A0A4Q9DLE8-F1
#
_entry.id   AF-A0A4Q9DLE8-F1
#
_cell.length_a   1.000
_cell.length_b   1.000
_cell.length_c   1.000
_cell.angle_alpha   90.00
_cell.angle_beta   90.00
_cell.angle_gamma   90.00
#
_symmetry.space_group_name_H-M   'P 1'
#
loop_
_entity.id
_entity.type
_entity.pdbx_description
1 polymer ?
#
loop_
_entity_poly.entity_id
_entity_poly.type
_entity_poly.pdbx_seq_one_letter_code
_entity_poly.pdbx_strand_id
1 'polypeptide(L)'
;MFLLDIRVLDESLREAAAQWRGPIIVSRGRIHHLAQLPGYAVLIGGSIQGLVSFYIEDGECEIVSLDSRLENQGIGSKLIELVIHAAKDAGCERVWLITSNDNIRAIRFYQKRGFDLKAVHRDAITEARMLKPSIPLVGYDGIPIRHEIEFEVKLTLIVEADFRFFQQYFSCSAEIVPQLEELQLQFWQWIGDKNVDHPYWEYRDGSKFAANYKADAFVAWLNEQHFQKQVAKLTSAPHETSRRAVKTLLF
;
A
#
# COMPACT_ATOMS: atom_id res chain seq x y z
N MET A 1 -10.50 23.71 11.94
CA MET A 1 -10.05 22.32 11.70
C MET A 1 -10.25 21.58 13.01
N PHE A 2 -11.23 20.68 13.10
CA PHE A 2 -11.38 19.86 14.31
C PHE A 2 -10.19 18.91 14.39
N LEU A 3 -9.51 18.88 15.53
CA LEU A 3 -8.49 17.87 15.80
C LEU A 3 -9.20 16.52 15.88
N LEU A 4 -8.94 15.62 14.92
CA LEU A 4 -9.53 14.28 14.97
C LEU A 4 -8.83 13.50 16.09
N ASP A 5 -9.60 13.02 17.08
CA ASP A 5 -9.11 12.10 18.10
C ASP A 5 -8.98 10.71 17.45
N ILE A 6 -7.75 10.32 17.13
CA ILE A 6 -7.42 9.04 16.50
C ILE A 6 -6.89 8.10 17.57
N ARG A 7 -7.47 6.92 17.68
CA ARG A 7 -7.06 5.89 18.65
C ARG A 7 -6.78 4.57 17.96
N VAL A 8 -5.83 3.80 18.48
CA VAL A 8 -5.69 2.38 18.14
C VAL A 8 -6.86 1.63 18.77
N LEU A 9 -7.39 0.59 18.10
CA LEU A 9 -8.48 -0.22 18.67
C LEU A 9 -7.98 -1.05 19.87
N ASP A 10 -8.37 -0.62 21.07
CA ASP A 10 -8.37 -1.44 22.27
C ASP A 10 -9.57 -2.40 22.30
N GLU A 11 -9.71 -3.20 23.35
CA GLU A 11 -10.78 -4.20 23.49
C GLU A 11 -12.17 -3.58 23.35
N SER A 12 -12.43 -2.47 24.04
CA SER A 12 -13.72 -1.75 24.01
C SER A 12 -14.06 -1.25 22.60
N LEU A 13 -13.10 -0.66 21.89
CA LEU A 13 -13.29 -0.18 20.53
C LEU A 13 -13.46 -1.30 19.51
N ARG A 14 -12.82 -2.46 19.72
CA ARG A 14 -13.03 -3.67 18.90
C ARG A 14 -14.41 -4.26 19.09
N GLU A 15 -14.92 -4.30 20.32
CA GLU A 15 -16.31 -4.69 20.58
C GLU A 15 -17.30 -3.74 19.90
N ALA A 16 -17.05 -2.42 19.98
CA ALA A 16 -17.87 -1.43 19.28
C ALA A 16 -17.84 -1.63 17.74
N ALA A 17 -16.70 -2.01 17.17
CA ALA A 17 -16.58 -2.36 15.75
C ALA A 17 -17.44 -3.58 15.39
N ALA A 18 -17.37 -4.63 16.20
CA ALA A 18 -18.18 -5.84 16.03
C ALA A 18 -19.68 -5.57 16.18
N GLN A 19 -20.09 -4.67 17.07
CA GLN A 19 -21.49 -4.27 17.21
C GLN A 19 -21.98 -3.46 16.01
N TRP A 20 -21.12 -2.65 15.38
CA TRP A 20 -21.49 -1.82 14.23
C TRP A 20 -21.68 -2.65 12.96
N ARG A 21 -20.71 -3.49 12.60
CA ARG A 21 -20.71 -4.26 11.33
C ARG A 21 -21.23 -5.69 11.46
N GLY A 22 -21.33 -6.20 12.68
CA GLY A 22 -21.47 -7.61 12.98
C GLY A 22 -20.13 -8.25 13.37
N PRO A 23 -20.15 -9.39 14.07
CA PRO A 23 -18.95 -9.95 14.71
C PRO A 23 -17.94 -10.53 13.71
N ILE A 24 -18.39 -10.87 12.51
CA ILE A 24 -17.57 -11.49 11.47
C ILE A 24 -17.66 -10.76 10.14
N ILE A 25 -16.55 -10.71 9.41
CA ILE A 25 -16.47 -10.37 7.98
C ILE A 25 -15.99 -11.62 7.25
N VAL A 26 -16.50 -11.84 6.04
CA VAL A 26 -16.00 -12.87 5.14
C VAL A 26 -15.45 -12.18 3.91
N SER A 27 -14.19 -12.43 3.59
CA SER A 27 -13.50 -11.93 2.40
C SER A 27 -12.61 -13.04 1.86
N ARG A 28 -12.60 -13.25 0.54
CA ARG A 28 -11.77 -14.29 -0.12
C ARG A 28 -11.94 -15.68 0.49
N GLY A 29 -13.14 -16.00 0.97
CA GLY A 29 -13.47 -17.29 1.61
C GLY A 29 -12.96 -17.46 3.05
N ARG A 30 -12.35 -16.44 3.66
CA ARG A 30 -11.86 -16.46 5.04
C ARG A 30 -12.83 -15.75 5.99
N ILE A 31 -12.99 -16.30 7.19
CA ILE A 31 -13.72 -15.64 8.28
C ILE A 31 -12.76 -14.79 9.10
N HIS A 32 -13.08 -13.51 9.25
CA HIS A 32 -12.38 -12.57 10.12
C HIS A 32 -13.28 -12.19 11.31
N HIS A 33 -12.77 -12.36 12.53
CA HIS A 33 -13.46 -11.91 13.74
C HIS A 33 -13.04 -10.47 14.07
N LEU A 34 -13.94 -9.50 13.86
CA LEU A 34 -13.60 -8.07 14.01
C LEU A 34 -13.08 -7.71 15.40
N ALA A 35 -13.57 -8.40 16.43
CA ALA A 35 -13.14 -8.20 17.82
C ALA A 35 -11.65 -8.53 18.06
N GLN A 36 -11.02 -9.26 17.14
CA GLN A 36 -9.63 -9.74 17.25
C GLN A 36 -8.65 -8.98 16.35
N LEU A 37 -9.15 -8.08 15.49
CA LEU A 37 -8.31 -7.40 14.51
C LEU A 37 -7.70 -6.11 15.06
N PRO A 38 -6.45 -5.79 14.68
CA PRO A 38 -5.90 -4.46 14.87
C PRO A 38 -6.66 -3.43 14.02
N GLY A 39 -6.54 -2.16 14.37
CA GLY A 39 -7.22 -1.10 13.66
C GLY A 39 -7.10 0.27 14.30
N TYR A 40 -7.86 1.22 13.76
CA TYR A 40 -7.95 2.58 14.27
C TYR A 40 -9.41 3.05 14.37
N ALA A 41 -9.68 3.91 15.35
CA ALA A 41 -10.93 4.63 15.52
C ALA A 41 -10.69 6.14 15.39
N VAL A 42 -11.67 6.84 14.80
CA VAL A 42 -11.76 8.30 14.83
C VAL A 42 -12.94 8.68 15.72
N LEU A 43 -12.68 9.44 16.78
CA LEU A 43 -13.68 9.94 17.71
C LEU A 43 -13.89 11.45 17.49
N ILE A 44 -15.14 11.88 17.55
CA ILE A 44 -15.52 13.30 17.57
C ILE A 44 -16.54 13.48 18.69
N GLY A 45 -16.24 14.36 19.64
CA GLY A 45 -17.08 14.57 20.83
C GLY A 45 -17.22 13.30 21.69
N GLY A 46 -16.17 12.47 21.76
CA GLY A 46 -16.17 11.19 22.49
C GLY A 46 -16.95 10.05 21.82
N SER A 47 -17.60 10.30 20.68
CA SER A 47 -18.33 9.28 19.91
C SER A 47 -17.53 8.79 18.71
N ILE A 48 -17.57 7.49 18.44
CA ILE A 48 -16.93 6.89 17.26
C ILE A 48 -17.61 7.40 15.98
N GLN A 49 -16.83 8.02 15.10
CA GLN A 49 -17.26 8.51 13.79
C GLN A 49 -16.62 7.76 12.62
N GLY A 50 -15.58 6.98 12.87
CA GLY A 50 -15.06 6.03 11.90
C GLY A 50 -14.22 4.95 12.56
N LEU A 51 -14.18 3.79 11.91
CA LEU A 51 -13.40 2.63 12.32
C LEU A 51 -12.77 2.01 11.09
N VAL A 52 -11.54 1.51 11.26
CA VAL A 52 -10.90 0.64 10.31
C VAL A 52 -10.29 -0.53 11.05
N SER A 53 -10.47 -1.74 10.52
CA SER A 53 -9.79 -2.95 10.98
C SER A 53 -9.02 -3.53 9.81
N PHE A 54 -7.83 -4.06 10.09
CA PHE A 54 -6.97 -4.63 9.06
C PHE A 54 -6.36 -5.95 9.52
N TYR A 55 -5.86 -6.71 8.58
CA TYR A 55 -5.22 -8.00 8.81
C TYR A 55 -3.95 -8.09 7.97
N ILE A 56 -2.85 -8.56 8.56
CA ILE A 56 -1.56 -8.68 7.89
C ILE A 56 -1.14 -10.15 7.90
N GLU A 57 -0.84 -10.67 6.72
CA GLU A 57 -0.33 -12.04 6.51
C GLU A 57 0.48 -12.06 5.22
N ASP A 58 1.56 -12.85 5.19
CA ASP A 58 2.40 -13.09 4.00
C ASP A 58 2.88 -11.82 3.27
N GLY A 59 3.19 -10.75 4.03
CA GLY A 59 3.66 -9.49 3.46
C GLY A 59 2.56 -8.66 2.78
N GLU A 60 1.29 -8.96 3.02
CA GLU A 60 0.16 -8.19 2.51
C GLU A 60 -0.73 -7.69 3.65
N CYS A 61 -1.31 -6.50 3.47
CA CYS A 61 -2.24 -5.92 4.44
C CYS A 61 -3.64 -5.77 3.83
N GLU A 62 -4.61 -6.49 4.37
CA GLU A 62 -6.01 -6.37 4.01
C GLU A 62 -6.72 -5.35 4.91
N ILE A 63 -7.38 -4.35 4.33
CA ILE A 63 -8.41 -3.57 5.04
C ILE A 63 -9.68 -4.43 5.09
N VAL A 64 -9.88 -5.11 6.22
CA VAL A 64 -11.01 -6.04 6.43
C VAL A 64 -12.33 -5.29 6.62
N SER A 65 -12.31 -4.15 7.32
CA SER A 65 -13.50 -3.31 7.47
C SER A 65 -13.11 -1.84 7.50
N LEU A 66 -13.92 -1.01 6.85
CA LEU A 66 -13.83 0.44 6.91
C LEU A 66 -15.24 1.02 7.02
N ASP A 67 -15.44 1.84 8.05
CA ASP A 67 -16.72 2.44 8.40
C ASP A 67 -16.55 3.91 8.76
N SER A 68 -17.47 4.75 8.28
CA SER A 68 -17.53 6.16 8.69
C SER A 68 -18.96 6.68 8.64
N ARG A 69 -19.39 7.36 9.71
CA ARG A 69 -20.74 7.94 9.84
C ARG A 69 -20.88 9.28 9.12
N LEU A 70 -19.78 10.04 9.04
CA LEU A 70 -19.77 11.36 8.45
C LEU A 70 -19.13 11.29 7.06
N GLU A 71 -19.98 11.21 6.05
CA GLU A 71 -19.53 11.29 4.66
C GLU A 71 -18.86 12.64 4.39
N ASN A 72 -17.88 12.65 3.47
CA ASN A 72 -17.19 13.84 2.97
C ASN A 72 -16.42 14.68 4.03
N GLN A 73 -16.14 14.12 5.21
CA GLN A 73 -15.31 14.77 6.25
C GLN A 73 -13.84 14.31 6.27
N GLY A 74 -13.41 13.51 5.28
CA GLY A 74 -12.03 13.01 5.19
C GLY A 74 -11.66 11.88 6.16
N ILE A 75 -12.56 11.45 7.05
CA ILE A 75 -12.33 10.39 8.05
C ILE A 75 -11.85 9.10 7.39
N GLY A 76 -12.56 8.60 6.38
CA GLY A 76 -12.18 7.36 5.69
C GLY A 76 -10.80 7.47 4.98
N SER A 77 -10.45 8.64 4.46
CA SER A 77 -9.09 8.86 3.90
C SER A 77 -8.04 8.74 4.99
N LYS A 78 -8.28 9.38 6.15
CA LYS A 78 -7.33 9.38 7.26
C LYS A 78 -7.12 7.97 7.82
N LEU A 79 -8.18 7.20 7.92
CA LEU A 79 -8.11 5.79 8.35
C LEU A 79 -7.31 4.94 7.36
N ILE A 80 -7.52 5.09 6.05
CA ILE A 80 -6.72 4.43 5.02
C ILE A 80 -5.24 4.82 5.12
N GLU A 81 -4.94 6.10 5.30
CA GLU A 81 -3.57 6.57 5.48
C GLU A 81 -2.91 5.86 6.67
N LEU A 82 -3.59 5.73 7.81
CA LEU A 82 -3.04 5.05 8.99
C LEU A 82 -2.76 3.57 8.70
N VAL A 83 -3.65 2.87 8.01
CA VAL A 83 -3.42 1.46 7.61
C VAL A 83 -2.24 1.34 6.65
N ILE A 84 -2.09 2.26 5.68
CA ILE A 84 -0.94 2.29 4.78
C ILE A 84 0.37 2.48 5.55
N HIS A 85 0.41 3.33 6.57
CA HIS A 85 1.60 3.47 7.41
C HIS A 85 1.88 2.19 8.19
N ALA A 86 0.88 1.60 8.83
CA ALA A 86 1.03 0.33 9.55
C ALA A 86 1.53 -0.81 8.64
N ALA A 87 1.02 -0.89 7.42
CA ALA A 87 1.44 -1.88 6.44
C ALA A 87 2.90 -1.67 6.00
N LYS A 88 3.32 -0.42 5.79
CA LYS A 88 4.73 -0.10 5.48
C LYS A 88 5.66 -0.46 6.64
N ASP A 89 5.27 -0.14 7.88
CA ASP A 89 6.05 -0.47 9.07
C ASP A 89 6.16 -1.98 9.27
N ALA A 90 5.14 -2.74 8.85
CA ALA A 90 5.15 -4.20 8.84
C ALA A 90 5.88 -4.83 7.64
N GLY A 91 6.48 -4.02 6.75
CA GLY A 91 7.21 -4.51 5.57
C GLY A 91 6.30 -5.09 4.49
N CYS A 92 5.02 -4.72 4.45
CA CYS A 92 4.09 -5.21 3.44
C CYS A 92 4.41 -4.66 2.04
N GLU A 93 4.08 -5.44 1.01
CA GLU A 93 4.22 -5.07 -0.39
C GLU A 93 3.03 -4.28 -0.91
N ARG A 94 1.84 -4.57 -0.38
CA ARG A 94 0.58 -3.92 -0.78
C ARG A 94 -0.39 -3.76 0.38
N VAL A 95 -1.31 -2.81 0.21
CA VAL A 95 -2.57 -2.76 0.96
C VAL A 95 -3.71 -3.09 -0.01
N TRP A 96 -4.60 -3.99 0.36
CA TRP A 96 -5.71 -4.41 -0.48
C TRP A 96 -7.01 -4.50 0.31
N LEU A 97 -8.12 -4.68 -0.40
CA LEU A 97 -9.45 -4.81 0.19
C LEU A 97 -10.43 -5.46 -0.77
N ILE A 98 -11.55 -5.92 -0.21
CA ILE A 98 -12.71 -6.39 -0.93
C ILE A 98 -13.88 -5.44 -0.74
N THR A 99 -14.60 -5.18 -1.82
CA THR A 99 -15.95 -4.61 -1.76
C THR A 99 -16.90 -5.43 -2.62
N SER A 100 -18.20 -5.38 -2.32
CA SER A 100 -19.19 -6.10 -3.11
C SER A 100 -19.50 -5.38 -4.41
N ASN A 101 -19.89 -6.13 -5.45
CA ASN A 101 -20.15 -5.60 -6.79
C ASN A 101 -21.25 -4.53 -6.87
N ASP A 102 -22.17 -4.50 -5.91
CA ASP A 102 -23.23 -3.49 -5.83
C ASP A 102 -22.76 -2.16 -5.22
N ASN A 103 -21.63 -2.15 -4.51
CA ASN A 103 -21.20 -0.99 -3.74
C ASN A 103 -20.42 0.04 -4.58
N ILE A 104 -21.11 0.63 -5.55
CA ILE A 104 -20.56 1.61 -6.50
C ILE A 104 -19.93 2.81 -5.77
N ARG A 105 -20.50 3.22 -4.63
CA ARG A 105 -19.96 4.31 -3.80
C ARG A 105 -18.57 3.96 -3.25
N ALA A 106 -18.40 2.75 -2.72
CA ALA A 106 -17.11 2.28 -2.21
C ALA A 106 -16.08 2.12 -3.33
N ILE A 107 -16.48 1.53 -4.47
CA ILE A 107 -15.62 1.41 -5.67
C ILE A 107 -15.05 2.78 -6.05
N ARG A 108 -15.92 3.78 -6.22
CA ARG A 108 -15.49 5.16 -6.52
C ARG A 108 -14.60 5.75 -5.42
N PHE A 109 -14.91 5.47 -4.16
CA PHE A 109 -14.17 5.98 -3.01
C PHE A 109 -12.72 5.46 -2.98
N TYR A 110 -12.50 4.17 -3.25
CA TYR A 110 -11.18 3.54 -3.25
C TYR A 110 -10.36 3.94 -4.47
N GLN A 111 -10.96 3.95 -5.67
CA GLN A 111 -10.26 4.40 -6.89
C GLN A 111 -9.75 5.84 -6.77
N LYS A 112 -10.56 6.74 -6.18
CA LYS A 112 -10.13 8.13 -5.91
C LYS A 112 -8.96 8.26 -4.92
N ARG A 113 -8.61 7.18 -4.20
CA ARG A 113 -7.53 7.13 -3.21
C ARG A 113 -6.32 6.32 -3.71
N GLY A 114 -6.27 6.02 -5.01
CA GLY A 114 -5.13 5.36 -5.63
C GLY A 114 -5.15 3.83 -5.52
N PHE A 115 -6.26 3.24 -5.06
CA PHE A 115 -6.45 1.81 -5.21
C PHE A 115 -6.83 1.48 -6.65
N ASP A 116 -6.12 0.54 -7.26
CA ASP A 116 -6.42 0.02 -8.59
C ASP A 116 -7.20 -1.29 -8.51
N LEU A 117 -8.00 -1.57 -9.53
CA LEU A 117 -8.74 -2.82 -9.62
C LEU A 117 -7.75 -3.97 -9.83
N LYS A 118 -7.73 -4.93 -8.91
CA LYS A 118 -6.86 -6.11 -8.99
C LYS A 118 -7.56 -7.31 -9.62
N ALA A 119 -8.74 -7.65 -9.10
CA ALA A 119 -9.45 -8.86 -9.50
C ALA A 119 -10.95 -8.74 -9.27
N VAL A 120 -11.71 -9.57 -9.98
CA VAL A 120 -13.13 -9.80 -9.72
C VAL A 120 -13.31 -11.29 -9.41
N HIS A 121 -13.77 -11.58 -8.20
CA HIS A 121 -14.01 -12.95 -7.75
C HIS A 121 -15.48 -13.26 -7.92
N ARG A 122 -15.78 -13.88 -9.06
CA ARG A 122 -17.15 -14.23 -9.45
C ARG A 122 -17.74 -15.22 -8.46
N ASP A 123 -19.01 -14.99 -8.17
CA ASP A 123 -19.84 -15.73 -7.21
C ASP A 123 -19.26 -15.92 -5.78
N ALA A 124 -18.14 -15.28 -5.44
CA ALA A 124 -17.49 -15.40 -4.13
C ALA A 124 -18.40 -14.98 -2.96
N ILE A 125 -19.31 -14.00 -3.15
CA ILE A 125 -20.27 -13.63 -2.09
C ILE A 125 -21.37 -14.70 -1.95
N THR A 126 -21.71 -15.39 -3.04
CA THR A 126 -22.63 -16.54 -2.97
C THR A 126 -22.05 -17.65 -2.10
N GLU A 127 -20.75 -17.93 -2.22
CA GLU A 127 -20.04 -18.87 -1.36
C GLU A 127 -19.91 -18.33 0.07
N ALA A 128 -19.59 -17.04 0.23
CA ALA A 128 -19.49 -16.39 1.53
C ALA A 128 -20.79 -16.48 2.35
N ARG A 129 -21.97 -16.53 1.70
CA ARG A 129 -23.25 -16.76 2.39
C ARG A 129 -23.34 -18.10 3.09
N MET A 130 -22.61 -19.12 2.65
CA MET A 130 -22.56 -20.41 3.36
C MET A 130 -21.89 -20.25 4.74
N LEU A 131 -20.95 -19.32 4.85
CA LEU A 131 -20.24 -18.99 6.10
C LEU A 131 -20.96 -17.90 6.91
N LYS A 132 -21.56 -16.93 6.22
CA LYS A 132 -22.32 -15.82 6.81
C LYS A 132 -23.69 -15.69 6.11
N PRO A 133 -24.69 -16.51 6.49
CA PRO A 133 -26.01 -16.52 5.85
C PRO A 133 -26.77 -15.19 5.94
N SER A 134 -26.36 -14.30 6.84
CA SER A 134 -26.94 -12.96 7.00
C SER A 134 -26.56 -11.97 5.88
N ILE A 135 -25.66 -12.32 4.94
CA ILE A 135 -25.35 -11.46 3.79
C ILE A 135 -26.58 -11.39 2.86
N PRO A 136 -27.17 -10.20 2.62
CA PRO A 136 -28.40 -10.07 1.83
C PRO A 136 -28.19 -10.47 0.36
N LEU A 137 -29.27 -10.91 -0.30
CA LEU A 137 -29.25 -11.29 -1.73
C LEU A 137 -29.12 -10.09 -2.65
N VAL A 138 -29.70 -8.95 -2.25
CA VAL A 138 -29.77 -7.71 -3.02
C VAL A 138 -29.23 -6.59 -2.13
N GLY A 139 -28.39 -5.74 -2.71
CA GLY A 139 -27.71 -4.67 -2.00
C GLY A 139 -28.16 -3.29 -2.48
N TYR A 140 -27.21 -2.37 -2.63
CA TYR A 140 -27.48 -1.02 -3.07
C TYR A 140 -28.12 -0.99 -4.46
N ASP A 141 -29.01 -0.03 -4.68
CA ASP A 141 -29.65 0.24 -5.97
C ASP A 141 -30.37 -0.98 -6.59
N GLY A 142 -30.80 -1.94 -5.77
CA GLY A 142 -31.47 -3.15 -6.23
C GLY A 142 -30.56 -4.16 -6.94
N ILE A 143 -29.23 -4.00 -6.83
CA ILE A 143 -28.25 -4.84 -7.50
C ILE A 143 -28.04 -6.14 -6.71
N PRO A 144 -28.10 -7.32 -7.36
CA PRO A 144 -27.75 -8.58 -6.71
C PRO A 144 -26.31 -8.60 -6.21
N ILE A 145 -26.12 -8.99 -4.95
CA ILE A 145 -24.79 -9.12 -4.36
C ILE A 145 -24.27 -10.51 -4.70
N ARG A 146 -23.24 -10.61 -5.54
CA ARG A 146 -22.74 -11.93 -6.00
C ARG A 146 -21.22 -12.01 -6.00
N HIS A 147 -20.54 -10.90 -6.28
CA HIS A 147 -19.12 -10.92 -6.58
C HIS A 147 -18.37 -10.04 -5.60
N GLU A 148 -17.17 -10.48 -5.26
CA GLU A 148 -16.19 -9.64 -4.60
C GLU A 148 -15.38 -8.91 -5.68
N ILE A 149 -15.13 -7.63 -5.45
CA ILE A 149 -14.24 -6.81 -6.26
C ILE A 149 -13.04 -6.46 -5.38
N GLU A 150 -11.86 -6.91 -5.83
CA GLU A 150 -10.60 -6.69 -5.14
C GLU A 150 -9.91 -5.44 -5.68
N PHE A 151 -9.51 -4.59 -4.74
CA PHE A 151 -8.74 -3.38 -5.00
C PHE A 151 -7.41 -3.45 -4.27
N GLU A 152 -6.35 -2.93 -4.87
CA GLU A 152 -5.02 -2.87 -4.24
C GLU A 152 -4.33 -1.54 -4.46
N VAL A 153 -3.46 -1.16 -3.53
CA VAL A 153 -2.42 -0.17 -3.72
C VAL A 153 -1.08 -0.81 -3.41
N LYS A 154 -0.17 -0.78 -4.39
CA LYS A 154 1.22 -1.20 -4.18
C LYS A 154 1.94 -0.17 -3.33
N LEU A 155 2.66 -0.64 -2.31
CA LEU A 155 3.38 0.23 -1.40
C LEU A 155 4.72 0.63 -2.01
N THR A 156 5.09 1.90 -1.80
CA THR A 156 6.42 2.41 -2.13
C THR A 156 7.15 2.84 -0.88
N LEU A 157 8.43 2.50 -0.80
CA LEU A 157 9.32 2.80 0.31
C LEU A 157 10.46 3.69 -0.16
N ILE A 158 10.94 4.58 0.71
CA ILE A 158 12.04 5.49 0.40
C ILE A 158 13.36 4.81 0.73
N VAL A 159 14.32 4.93 -0.18
CA VAL A 159 15.67 4.42 -0.06
C VAL A 159 16.63 5.60 -0.18
N GLU A 160 17.62 5.62 0.70
CA GLU A 160 18.74 6.56 0.63
C GLU A 160 19.84 5.96 -0.24
N ALA A 161 20.35 6.76 -1.18
CA ALA A 161 21.55 6.46 -1.95
C ALA A 161 22.67 7.38 -1.43
N ASP A 162 23.64 6.80 -0.73
CA ASP A 162 24.77 7.49 -0.12
C ASP A 162 26.01 7.38 -1.02
N PHE A 163 26.48 8.53 -1.53
CA PHE A 163 27.66 8.64 -2.38
C PHE A 163 28.91 9.11 -1.59
N ARG A 164 28.94 8.87 -0.28
CA ARG A 164 29.95 9.30 0.71
C ARG A 164 29.99 10.80 0.98
N PHE A 165 29.92 11.63 -0.07
CA PHE A 165 30.00 13.09 0.02
C PHE A 165 28.63 13.78 -0.07
N PHE A 166 27.61 13.08 -0.56
CA PHE A 166 26.24 13.57 -0.64
C PHE A 166 25.26 12.40 -0.64
N GLN A 167 24.02 12.67 -0.20
CA GLN A 167 22.92 11.72 -0.24
C GLN A 167 21.87 12.13 -1.27
N GLN A 168 21.27 11.13 -1.90
CA GLN A 168 20.07 11.28 -2.69
C GLN A 168 19.03 10.25 -2.27
N TYR A 169 17.78 10.44 -2.71
CA TYR A 169 16.69 9.57 -2.32
C TYR A 169 15.89 9.14 -3.53
N PHE A 170 15.47 7.89 -3.53
CA PHE A 170 14.49 7.39 -4.47
C PHE A 170 13.44 6.59 -3.70
N SER A 171 12.22 6.58 -4.21
CA SER A 171 11.20 5.63 -3.80
C SER A 171 11.27 4.41 -4.70
N CYS A 172 11.00 3.23 -4.17
CA CYS A 172 10.80 2.03 -4.97
C CYS A 172 9.63 1.20 -4.44
N SER A 173 9.12 0.29 -5.29
CA SER A 173 8.11 -0.69 -4.90
C SER A 173 8.63 -1.52 -3.72
N ALA A 174 7.79 -1.70 -2.70
CA ALA A 174 8.14 -2.47 -1.51
C ALA A 174 8.59 -3.90 -1.87
N GLU A 175 8.02 -4.49 -2.93
CA GLU A 175 8.35 -5.83 -3.45
C GLU A 175 9.84 -6.01 -3.81
N ILE A 176 10.56 -4.93 -4.19
CA ILE A 176 11.97 -5.03 -4.60
C ILE A 176 12.95 -4.70 -3.46
N VAL A 177 12.47 -4.18 -2.33
CA VAL A 177 13.33 -3.74 -1.22
C VAL A 177 14.25 -4.85 -0.69
N PRO A 178 13.79 -6.10 -0.52
CA PRO A 178 14.65 -7.19 -0.04
C PRO A 178 15.87 -7.46 -0.93
N GLN A 179 15.75 -7.23 -2.25
CA GLN A 179 16.79 -7.54 -3.25
C GLN A 179 17.62 -6.33 -3.69
N LEU A 180 17.45 -5.15 -3.07
CA LEU A 180 18.11 -3.91 -3.52
C LEU A 180 19.64 -3.97 -3.55
N GLU A 181 20.26 -4.70 -2.64
CA GLU A 181 21.73 -4.86 -2.62
C GLU A 181 22.21 -5.72 -3.79
N GLU A 182 21.50 -6.80 -4.10
CA GLU A 182 21.81 -7.62 -5.27
C GLU A 182 21.62 -6.83 -6.57
N LEU A 183 20.51 -6.09 -6.67
CA LEU A 183 20.23 -5.19 -7.79
C LEU A 183 21.33 -4.13 -7.94
N GLN A 184 21.86 -3.59 -6.84
CA GLN A 184 22.96 -2.64 -6.87
C GLN A 184 24.24 -3.27 -7.45
N LEU A 185 24.57 -4.50 -7.06
CA LEU A 185 25.72 -5.23 -7.62
C LEU A 185 25.57 -5.45 -9.14
N GLN A 186 24.38 -5.83 -9.59
CA GLN A 186 24.08 -6.00 -11.01
C GLN A 186 24.16 -4.66 -11.76
N PHE A 187 23.68 -3.57 -11.16
CA PHE A 187 23.84 -2.23 -11.71
C PHE A 187 25.30 -1.84 -11.86
N TRP A 188 26.16 -2.11 -10.88
CA TRP A 188 27.59 -1.82 -10.99
C TRP A 188 28.29 -2.61 -12.10
N GLN A 189 27.88 -3.85 -12.34
CA GLN A 189 28.36 -4.63 -13.48
C GLN A 189 27.92 -3.97 -14.80
N TRP A 190 26.65 -3.56 -14.90
CA TRP A 190 26.11 -2.93 -16.10
C TRP A 190 26.73 -1.55 -16.40
N ILE A 191 26.82 -0.67 -15.39
CA ILE A 191 27.36 0.69 -15.54
C ILE A 191 28.89 0.68 -15.76
N GLY A 192 29.56 -0.41 -15.40
CA GLY A 192 30.99 -0.61 -15.59
C GLY A 192 31.36 -1.33 -16.89
N ASP A 193 30.40 -1.97 -17.57
CA ASP A 193 30.67 -2.75 -18.78
C ASP A 193 30.89 -1.83 -19.99
N LYS A 194 32.15 -1.71 -20.42
CA LYS A 194 32.54 -0.87 -21.57
C LYS A 194 31.89 -1.31 -22.89
N ASN A 195 31.37 -2.52 -22.99
CA ASN A 195 30.65 -3.01 -24.16
C ASN A 195 29.20 -2.49 -24.22
N VAL A 196 28.65 -2.05 -23.07
CA VAL A 196 27.32 -1.43 -23.00
C VAL A 196 27.46 0.07 -23.26
N ASP A 197 26.67 0.58 -24.19
CA ASP A 197 26.57 2.02 -24.40
C ASP A 197 25.41 2.62 -23.58
N HIS A 198 25.74 3.63 -22.79
CA HIS A 198 24.81 4.30 -21.89
C HIS A 198 25.24 5.77 -21.69
N PRO A 199 24.31 6.68 -21.34
CA PRO A 199 24.60 8.12 -21.30
C PRO A 199 25.55 8.55 -20.17
N TYR A 200 25.86 7.66 -19.23
CA TYR A 200 26.68 7.95 -18.05
C TYR A 200 28.19 7.80 -18.27
N TRP A 201 28.65 7.49 -19.49
CA TRP A 201 30.09 7.37 -19.76
C TRP A 201 30.77 8.74 -19.84
N GLU A 202 31.84 8.91 -19.06
CA GLU A 202 32.86 9.92 -19.32
C GLU A 202 33.91 9.38 -20.29
N TYR A 203 34.23 10.18 -21.29
CA TYR A 203 35.21 9.83 -22.32
C TYR A 203 36.52 10.58 -22.09
N ARG A 204 37.65 9.88 -22.28
CA ARG A 204 38.98 10.46 -22.31
C ARG A 204 39.72 9.90 -23.53
N ASP A 205 40.29 10.77 -24.35
CA ASP A 205 41.00 10.39 -25.58
C ASP A 205 40.17 9.47 -26.51
N GLY A 206 38.86 9.74 -26.62
CA GLY A 206 37.93 8.98 -27.45
C GLY A 206 37.52 7.62 -26.88
N SER A 207 37.97 7.26 -25.68
CA SER A 207 37.67 5.97 -25.04
C SER A 207 36.85 6.15 -23.76
N LYS A 208 35.97 5.18 -23.46
CA LYS A 208 35.22 5.10 -22.19
C LYS A 208 36.19 5.02 -21.01
N PHE A 209 36.21 6.07 -20.19
CA PHE A 209 37.14 6.23 -19.07
C PHE A 209 36.51 5.78 -17.76
N ALA A 210 35.40 6.41 -17.36
CA ALA A 210 34.69 6.13 -16.11
C ALA A 210 33.19 6.39 -16.28
N ALA A 211 32.37 5.80 -15.42
CA ALA A 211 30.96 6.15 -15.34
C ALA A 211 30.75 7.30 -14.34
N ASN A 212 30.05 8.35 -14.75
CA ASN A 212 29.62 9.44 -13.89
C ASN A 212 28.10 9.41 -13.75
N TYR A 213 27.65 9.01 -12.58
CA TYR A 213 26.24 8.79 -12.31
C TYR A 213 25.85 9.24 -10.91
N LYS A 214 24.54 9.40 -10.74
CA LYS A 214 23.85 9.67 -9.49
C LYS A 214 22.72 8.65 -9.32
N ALA A 215 21.88 8.83 -8.31
CA ALA A 215 20.77 7.90 -8.05
C ALA A 215 19.80 7.76 -9.25
N ASP A 216 19.75 8.76 -10.15
CA ASP A 216 18.94 8.74 -11.36
C ASP A 216 19.34 7.60 -12.30
N ALA A 217 20.63 7.27 -12.41
CA ALA A 217 21.10 6.17 -13.25
C ALA A 217 20.64 4.81 -12.75
N PHE A 218 20.70 4.59 -11.43
CA PHE A 218 20.19 3.36 -10.83
C PHE A 218 18.67 3.25 -10.99
N VAL A 219 17.95 4.35 -10.79
CA VAL A 219 16.48 4.40 -11.00
C VAL A 219 16.11 4.12 -12.46
N ALA A 220 16.82 4.72 -13.42
CA ALA A 220 16.61 4.48 -14.84
C ALA A 220 16.91 3.02 -15.20
N TRP A 221 18.03 2.48 -14.74
CA TRP A 221 18.40 1.09 -14.95
C TRP A 221 17.35 0.11 -14.40
N LEU A 222 16.88 0.33 -13.16
CA LEU A 222 15.81 -0.48 -12.56
C LEU A 222 14.56 -0.50 -13.45
N ASN A 223 14.11 0.67 -13.90
CA ASN A 223 12.85 0.79 -14.63
C ASN A 223 12.94 0.30 -16.08
N GLU A 224 14.04 0.60 -16.77
CA GLU A 224 14.15 0.46 -18.22
C GLU A 224 14.91 -0.81 -18.63
N GLN A 225 15.93 -1.20 -17.85
CA GLN A 225 16.82 -2.29 -18.21
C GLN A 225 16.49 -3.58 -17.45
N HIS A 226 16.24 -3.46 -16.14
CA HIS A 226 16.02 -4.64 -15.29
C HIS A 226 14.55 -5.10 -15.27
N PHE A 227 13.62 -4.23 -14.86
CA PHE A 227 12.22 -4.62 -14.67
C PHE A 227 11.30 -4.29 -15.85
N GLN A 228 11.70 -3.37 -16.73
CA GLN A 228 10.89 -2.92 -17.88
C GLN A 228 9.48 -2.42 -17.48
N LYS A 229 9.37 -1.86 -16.28
CA LYS A 229 8.17 -1.25 -15.70
C LYS A 229 8.58 -0.22 -14.65
N GLN A 230 7.70 0.71 -14.31
CA GLN A 230 7.98 1.70 -13.26
C GLN A 230 8.01 1.03 -11.87
N VAL A 231 9.20 0.76 -11.34
CA VAL A 231 9.40 0.23 -9.97
C VAL A 231 10.06 1.23 -9.04
N ALA A 232 10.73 2.26 -9.56
CA ALA A 232 11.45 3.25 -8.78
C ALA A 232 11.26 4.66 -9.32
N LYS A 233 11.37 5.67 -8.47
CA LYS A 233 11.27 7.08 -8.85
C LYS A 233 12.09 7.94 -7.90
N LEU A 234 12.88 8.87 -8.44
CA LEU A 234 13.57 9.89 -7.63
C LEU A 234 12.59 10.65 -6.74
N THR A 235 13.00 10.93 -5.52
CA THR A 235 12.21 11.70 -4.56
C THR A 235 13.10 12.69 -3.80
N SER A 236 12.48 13.71 -3.22
CA SER A 236 13.15 14.56 -2.24
C SER A 236 13.44 13.78 -0.95
N ALA A 237 14.34 14.31 -0.14
CA ALA A 237 14.62 13.78 1.20
C ALA A 237 13.31 13.65 2.03
N PRO A 238 13.24 12.65 2.91
CA PRO A 238 12.19 12.53 3.91
C PRO A 238 12.02 13.81 4.75
N HIS A 239 10.78 14.18 5.06
CA HIS A 239 10.51 15.08 6.19
C HIS A 239 10.33 14.27 7.48
N GLU A 240 10.87 14.79 8.60
CA GLU A 240 11.35 14.09 9.81
C GLU A 240 10.41 13.10 10.53
N THR A 241 9.11 13.03 10.25
CA THR A 241 8.15 12.31 11.11
C THR A 241 7.32 11.20 10.47
N SER A 242 7.35 10.98 9.15
CA SER A 242 6.51 9.91 8.52
C SER A 242 7.13 9.16 7.34
N ARG A 243 8.38 9.44 6.99
CA ARG A 243 8.97 8.98 5.71
C ARG A 243 10.44 8.61 5.78
N ARG A 244 10.97 8.12 6.92
CA ARG A 244 12.39 7.75 6.99
C ARG A 244 12.75 6.75 5.89
N ALA A 245 13.97 6.85 5.37
CA ALA A 245 14.47 5.85 4.45
C ALA A 245 14.46 4.49 5.16
N VAL A 246 13.90 3.48 4.50
CA VAL A 246 13.84 2.12 5.06
C VAL A 246 15.17 1.39 4.89
N LYS A 247 16.02 1.89 4.00
CA LYS A 247 17.32 1.31 3.65
C LYS A 247 18.24 2.39 3.10
N THR A 248 19.53 2.22 3.35
CA THR A 248 20.61 3.01 2.72
C THR A 248 21.42 2.08 1.82
N LEU A 249 21.63 2.50 0.57
CA LEU A 249 22.52 1.87 -0.40
C LEU A 249 23.77 2.74 -0.56
N LEU A 250 24.94 2.12 -0.45
CA LEU A 250 26.24 2.80 -0.57
C LEU A 250 26.68 2.75 -2.04
N PHE A 251 26.82 3.90 -2.71
CA PHE A 251 27.23 4.02 -4.11
C PHE A 251 28.68 4.47 -4.29
#